data_AF-A0A7D5CGV0-F1
#
_entry.id   AF-A0A7D5CGV0-F1
#
_cell.length_a   1.000
_cell.length_b   1.000
_cell.length_c   1.000
_cell.angle_alpha   90.00
_cell.angle_beta   90.00
_cell.angle_gamma   90.00
#
_symmetry.space_group_name_H-M   'P 1'
#
loop_
_entity.id
_entity.type
_entity.pdbx_description
1 polymer ?
#
loop_
_entity_poly.entity_id
_entity_poly.type
_entity_poly.pdbx_seq_one_letter_code
_entity_poly.pdbx_strand_id
1 'polypeptide(L)'
;MTERNRHLAVAVIAGFVNLGLLLWYGEAMLNLSGPGPNVSRLNFVATWSYWIGGLWAMGALPTYLTVRNRLGSPLLLTVLLTGYCFWDLFSTSMESFTPLYYGVWPFFLIIILVVGGVEYYFRHS
;
A
#
# COMPACT_ATOMS: atom_id res chain seq x y z
N MET A 1 23.39 -13.92 -6.70
CA MET A 1 22.50 -12.75 -6.82
C MET A 1 23.22 -11.54 -6.25
N THR A 2 23.28 -10.42 -6.96
CA THR A 2 23.84 -9.17 -6.44
C THR A 2 22.92 -8.57 -5.37
N GLU A 3 23.49 -7.86 -4.37
CA GLU A 3 22.75 -7.20 -3.27
C GLU A 3 21.52 -6.41 -3.74
N ARG A 4 21.65 -5.69 -4.86
CA ARG A 4 20.56 -4.95 -5.51
C ARG A 4 19.37 -5.85 -5.90
N ASN A 5 19.63 -7.03 -6.44
CA ASN A 5 18.58 -7.97 -6.85
C ASN A 5 17.84 -8.54 -5.63
N ARG A 6 18.54 -8.74 -4.51
CA ARG A 6 17.94 -9.17 -3.25
C ARG A 6 17.02 -8.10 -2.67
N HIS A 7 17.43 -6.82 -2.70
CA HIS A 7 16.60 -5.72 -2.22
C HIS A 7 15.32 -5.54 -3.05
N LEU A 8 15.44 -5.67 -4.37
CA LEU A 8 14.28 -5.66 -5.27
C LEU A 8 13.36 -6.85 -5.03
N ALA A 9 13.91 -8.06 -4.85
CA ALA A 9 13.11 -9.25 -4.58
C ALA A 9 12.30 -9.10 -3.28
N VAL A 10 12.91 -8.60 -2.21
CA VAL A 10 12.23 -8.37 -0.92
C VAL A 10 11.11 -7.33 -1.08
N ALA A 11 11.37 -6.23 -1.78
CA ALA A 11 10.36 -5.21 -2.03
C ALA A 11 9.19 -5.74 -2.85
N VAL A 12 9.47 -6.51 -3.91
CA VAL A 12 8.44 -7.12 -4.76
C VAL A 12 7.58 -8.10 -3.95
N ILE A 13 8.21 -8.97 -3.15
CA ILE A 13 7.52 -9.91 -2.28
C ILE A 13 6.66 -9.18 -1.26
N ALA A 14 7.19 -8.15 -0.60
CA ALA A 14 6.44 -7.36 0.37
C ALA A 14 5.24 -6.63 -0.27
N GLY A 15 5.40 -6.14 -1.51
CA GLY A 15 4.30 -5.59 -2.29
C GLY A 15 3.20 -6.63 -2.53
N PHE A 16 3.55 -7.86 -2.90
CA PHE A 16 2.58 -8.94 -3.09
C PHE A 16 1.90 -9.36 -1.78
N VAL A 17 2.64 -9.39 -0.67
CA VAL A 17 2.06 -9.67 0.66
C VAL A 17 1.05 -8.59 1.05
N ASN A 18 1.42 -7.32 0.90
CA ASN A 18 0.53 -6.19 1.19
C ASN A 18 -0.72 -6.20 0.31
N LEU A 19 -0.54 -6.47 -0.99
CA LEU A 19 -1.62 -6.64 -1.95
C LEU A 19 -2.56 -7.77 -1.53
N GLY A 20 -2.04 -8.96 -1.24
CA GLY A 20 -2.85 -10.13 -0.88
C GLY A 20 -3.65 -9.91 0.41
N LEU A 21 -3.03 -9.30 1.42
CA LEU A 21 -3.68 -8.96 2.68
C LEU A 21 -4.83 -7.98 2.48
N LEU A 22 -4.60 -6.91 1.72
CA LEU A 22 -5.61 -5.87 1.47
C LEU A 22 -6.69 -6.36 0.49
N LEU A 23 -6.39 -7.19 -0.50
CA LEU A 23 -7.43 -7.79 -1.34
C LEU A 23 -8.33 -8.71 -0.51
N TRP A 24 -7.75 -9.59 0.30
CA TRP A 24 -8.52 -10.46 1.19
C TRP A 24 -9.40 -9.66 2.15
N TYR A 25 -8.85 -8.61 2.76
CA TYR A 25 -9.60 -7.74 3.66
C TYR A 25 -10.73 -6.98 2.94
N GLY A 26 -10.45 -6.45 1.76
CA GLY A 26 -11.42 -5.71 0.96
C GLY A 26 -12.62 -6.57 0.51
N GLU A 27 -12.36 -7.82 0.14
CA GLU A 27 -13.41 -8.80 -0.16
C GLU A 27 -14.22 -9.15 1.09
N ALA A 28 -13.54 -9.45 2.20
CA ALA A 28 -14.19 -9.91 3.43
C ALA A 28 -15.06 -8.85 4.13
N MET A 29 -14.64 -7.57 4.10
CA MET A 29 -15.29 -6.50 4.87
C MET A 29 -16.11 -5.53 4.02
N LEU A 30 -15.64 -5.21 2.81
CA LEU A 30 -16.26 -4.17 1.99
C LEU A 30 -17.10 -4.73 0.84
N ASN A 31 -17.16 -6.07 0.68
CA ASN A 31 -17.74 -6.72 -0.50
C ASN A 31 -17.32 -5.99 -1.78
N LEU A 32 -16.01 -5.67 -1.87
CA LEU A 32 -15.43 -4.93 -2.98
C LEU A 32 -15.55 -5.73 -4.27
N SER A 33 -16.75 -5.71 -4.83
CA SER A 33 -17.04 -6.23 -6.14
C SER A 33 -16.32 -5.32 -7.10
N GLY A 34 -15.52 -5.90 -7.99
CA GLY A 34 -14.79 -5.18 -9.00
C GLY A 34 -15.69 -4.26 -9.86
N PRO A 35 -15.11 -3.56 -10.84
CA PRO A 35 -15.84 -2.60 -11.67
C PRO A 35 -17.14 -3.23 -12.19
N GLY A 36 -18.28 -2.56 -11.92
CA GLY A 36 -19.60 -3.10 -12.24
C GLY A 36 -19.78 -3.45 -13.73
N PRO A 37 -20.80 -4.23 -14.08
CA PRO A 37 -20.92 -4.86 -15.41
C PRO A 37 -21.01 -3.89 -16.60
N ASN A 38 -21.26 -2.61 -16.35
CA ASN A 38 -21.48 -1.57 -17.37
C ASN A 38 -20.35 -0.53 -17.46
N VAL A 39 -19.10 -0.91 -17.23
CA VAL A 39 -17.95 -0.02 -17.45
C VAL A 39 -17.29 -0.28 -18.80
N SER A 40 -16.76 0.77 -19.43
CA SER A 40 -15.95 0.61 -20.65
C SER A 40 -14.72 -0.26 -20.36
N ARG A 41 -14.21 -1.00 -21.36
CA ARG A 41 -13.00 -1.84 -21.20
C ARG A 41 -11.81 -1.04 -20.66
N LEU A 42 -11.71 0.23 -21.05
CA LEU A 42 -10.64 1.12 -20.61
C LEU A 42 -10.77 1.48 -19.13
N ASN A 43 -11.99 1.79 -18.67
CA ASN A 43 -12.25 2.04 -17.25
C ASN A 43 -12.08 0.78 -16.42
N PHE A 44 -12.48 -0.39 -16.93
CA PHE A 44 -12.26 -1.68 -16.26
C PHE A 44 -10.78 -1.90 -15.95
N VAL A 45 -9.91 -1.77 -16.97
CA VAL A 45 -8.46 -1.95 -16.79
C VAL A 45 -7.87 -0.86 -15.89
N ALA A 46 -8.29 0.39 -16.05
CA ALA A 46 -7.80 1.50 -15.23
C ALA A 46 -8.15 1.31 -13.75
N THR A 47 -9.38 0.92 -13.44
CA THR A 47 -9.81 0.66 -12.06
C THR A 47 -9.04 -0.53 -11.48
N TRP A 48 -8.96 -1.67 -12.15
CA TRP A 48 -8.18 -2.80 -11.63
C TRP A 48 -6.70 -2.47 -11.45
N SER A 49 -6.11 -1.72 -12.38
CA SER A 49 -4.71 -1.28 -12.28
C SER A 49 -4.51 -0.31 -11.12
N TYR A 50 -5.46 0.59 -10.86
CA TYR A 50 -5.42 1.50 -9.72
C TYR A 50 -5.48 0.74 -8.39
N TRP A 51 -6.38 -0.24 -8.27
CA TRP A 51 -6.54 -1.02 -7.05
C TRP A 51 -5.37 -2.00 -6.84
N ILE A 52 -5.05 -2.84 -7.82
CA ILE A 52 -3.97 -3.83 -7.70
C ILE A 52 -2.60 -3.15 -7.65
N GLY A 53 -2.36 -2.23 -8.58
CA GLY A 53 -1.07 -1.53 -8.68
C GLY A 53 -0.82 -0.64 -7.47
N GLY A 54 -1.85 0.04 -6.97
CA GLY A 54 -1.76 0.90 -5.79
C GLY A 54 -1.40 0.14 -4.52
N LEU A 55 -2.15 -0.91 -4.21
CA LEU A 55 -1.93 -1.72 -3.01
C LEU A 55 -0.56 -2.42 -3.05
N TRP A 56 -0.14 -2.88 -4.22
CA TRP A 56 1.20 -3.43 -4.40
C TRP A 56 2.29 -2.38 -4.20
N ALA A 57 2.14 -1.20 -4.80
CA ALA A 57 3.11 -0.10 -4.68
C ALA A 57 3.24 0.40 -3.24
N MET A 58 2.12 0.45 -2.50
CA MET A 58 2.08 0.79 -1.08
C MET A 58 2.89 -0.17 -0.20
N GLY A 59 3.00 -1.45 -0.56
CA GLY A 59 3.88 -2.39 0.15
C GLY A 59 5.31 -2.37 -0.38
N ALA A 60 5.48 -2.27 -1.70
CA ALA A 60 6.76 -2.44 -2.36
C ALA A 60 7.68 -1.22 -2.18
N LEU A 61 7.18 0.01 -2.40
CA LEU A 61 8.02 1.21 -2.33
C LEU A 61 8.58 1.46 -0.93
N PRO A 62 7.79 1.39 0.15
CA PRO A 62 8.30 1.65 1.49
C PRO A 62 9.29 0.57 1.92
N THR A 63 9.03 -0.69 1.58
CA THR A 63 9.97 -1.80 1.81
C THR A 63 11.28 -1.59 1.05
N TYR A 64 11.20 -1.16 -0.21
CA TYR A 64 12.40 -0.87 -1.00
C TYR A 64 13.24 0.24 -0.37
N LEU A 65 12.61 1.33 0.07
CA LEU A 65 13.27 2.43 0.77
C LEU A 65 13.93 1.96 2.08
N THR A 66 13.26 1.11 2.84
CA THR A 66 13.83 0.56 4.08
C THR A 66 15.02 -0.34 3.82
N VAL A 67 14.92 -1.26 2.86
CA VAL A 67 16.00 -2.22 2.59
C VAL A 67 17.20 -1.54 1.93
N ARG A 68 16.97 -0.59 1.01
CA ARG A 68 18.05 0.08 0.28
C ARG A 68 18.69 1.23 1.06
N ASN A 69 17.90 2.06 1.71
CA ASN A 69 18.35 3.31 2.33
C ASN A 69 18.37 3.24 3.87
N ARG A 70 18.01 2.08 4.46
CA ARG A 70 17.88 1.88 5.92
C ARG A 70 16.92 2.87 6.59
N LEU A 71 15.91 3.33 5.85
CA LEU A 71 14.88 4.25 6.32
C LEU A 71 13.76 3.46 7.01
N GLY A 72 13.59 3.63 8.32
CA GLY A 72 12.60 2.87 9.08
C GLY A 72 11.19 3.46 9.00
N SER A 73 11.10 4.78 8.87
CA SER A 73 9.84 5.53 8.95
C SER A 73 8.82 5.16 7.86
N PRO A 74 9.22 4.96 6.58
CA PRO A 74 8.28 4.62 5.52
C PRO A 74 7.55 3.30 5.77
N LEU A 75 8.30 2.28 6.21
CA LEU A 75 7.76 0.96 6.49
C LEU A 75 6.85 0.99 7.72
N LEU A 76 7.25 1.69 8.79
CA LEU A 76 6.42 1.85 9.98
C LEU A 76 5.08 2.53 9.65
N LEU A 77 5.09 3.60 8.87
CA LEU A 77 3.85 4.25 8.42
C LEU A 77 2.95 3.30 7.63
N THR A 78 3.54 2.51 6.73
CA THR A 78 2.80 1.54 5.92
C THR A 78 2.14 0.47 6.80
N VAL A 79 2.88 -0.05 7.78
CA VAL A 79 2.39 -1.04 8.73
C VAL A 79 1.31 -0.44 9.63
N LEU A 80 1.47 0.80 10.10
CA LEU A 80 0.47 1.48 10.91
C LEU A 80 -0.83 1.73 10.14
N LEU A 81 -0.74 2.24 8.91
CA LEU A 81 -1.91 2.52 8.07
C LEU A 81 -2.66 1.22 7.72
N THR A 82 -1.91 0.19 7.33
CA THR A 82 -2.48 -1.13 7.02
C THR A 82 -3.05 -1.78 8.27
N GLY A 83 -2.35 -1.72 9.41
CA GLY A 83 -2.82 -2.23 10.70
C GLY A 83 -4.06 -1.50 11.20
N TYR A 84 -4.19 -0.20 10.93
CA TYR A 84 -5.39 0.57 11.24
C TYR A 84 -6.59 0.12 10.40
N CYS A 85 -6.36 -0.26 9.13
CA CYS A 85 -7.41 -0.91 8.34
C CYS A 85 -7.85 -2.23 8.98
N PHE A 86 -6.94 -3.03 9.54
CA PHE A 86 -7.32 -4.24 10.29
C PHE A 86 -7.96 -3.93 11.65
N TRP A 87 -7.66 -2.80 12.27
CA TRP A 87 -8.30 -2.38 13.52
C TRP A 87 -9.79 -2.05 13.31
N ASP A 88 -10.17 -1.54 12.12
CA ASP A 88 -11.58 -1.39 11.74
C ASP A 88 -12.36 -2.71 11.88
N LEU A 89 -11.72 -3.88 11.73
CA LEU A 89 -12.35 -5.20 11.94
C LEU A 89 -12.91 -5.36 13.37
N PHE A 90 -12.24 -4.74 14.34
CA PHE A 90 -12.58 -4.83 15.76
C PHE A 90 -13.31 -3.57 16.26
N SER A 91 -13.35 -2.51 15.46
CA SER A 91 -13.98 -1.24 15.79
C SER A 91 -15.42 -1.20 15.27
N THR A 92 -16.39 -1.00 16.16
CA THR A 92 -17.81 -0.78 15.79
C THR A 92 -18.11 0.64 15.31
N SER A 93 -17.09 1.41 14.87
CA SER A 93 -17.23 2.80 14.45
C SER A 93 -17.91 2.92 13.08
N MET A 94 -18.82 3.90 12.94
CA MET A 94 -19.66 4.09 11.74
C MET A 94 -18.94 4.75 10.55
N GLU A 95 -17.73 5.26 10.74
CA GLU A 95 -16.86 5.76 9.66
C GLU A 95 -15.63 4.86 9.58
N SER A 96 -15.64 3.90 8.66
CA SER A 96 -14.50 3.02 8.42
C SER A 96 -13.40 3.80 7.67
N PHE A 97 -12.17 3.76 8.19
CA PHE A 97 -10.98 4.30 7.52
C PHE A 97 -10.61 3.51 6.27
N THR A 98 -11.00 2.25 6.23
CA THR A 98 -10.66 1.32 5.16
C THR A 98 -11.10 1.82 3.77
N PRO A 99 -12.36 2.19 3.47
CA PRO A 99 -12.73 2.76 2.17
C PRO A 99 -11.91 4.00 1.77
N LEU A 100 -11.56 4.86 2.73
CA LEU A 100 -10.73 6.04 2.48
C LEU A 100 -9.31 5.63 2.07
N TYR A 101 -8.73 4.66 2.77
CA TYR A 101 -7.40 4.15 2.48
C TYR A 101 -7.30 3.55 1.07
N TYR A 102 -8.31 2.79 0.63
CA TYR A 102 -8.33 2.21 -0.72
C TYR A 102 -8.71 3.23 -1.79
N GLY A 103 -9.62 4.15 -1.50
CA GLY A 103 -10.04 5.17 -2.46
C GLY A 103 -8.94 6.19 -2.76
N VAL A 104 -8.17 6.57 -1.74
CA VAL A 104 -7.19 7.67 -1.82
C VAL A 104 -5.76 7.19 -1.48
N TRP A 105 -5.45 5.91 -1.75
CA TRP A 105 -4.12 5.34 -1.55
C TRP A 105 -2.94 6.17 -2.12
N PRO A 106 -3.05 6.89 -3.27
CA PRO A 106 -1.94 7.68 -3.78
C PRO A 106 -1.53 8.79 -2.82
N PHE A 107 -2.49 9.36 -2.08
CA PHE A 107 -2.22 10.40 -1.09
C PHE A 107 -1.39 9.85 0.08
N PHE A 108 -1.74 8.68 0.60
CA PHE A 108 -0.97 8.01 1.64
C PHE A 108 0.43 7.64 1.17
N LEU A 109 0.56 7.19 -0.07
CA LEU A 109 1.85 6.89 -0.68
C LEU A 109 2.73 8.14 -0.79
N ILE A 110 2.17 9.29 -1.19
CA ILE A 110 2.89 10.56 -1.20
C ILE A 110 3.39 10.91 0.20
N ILE A 111 2.55 10.77 1.25
CA ILE A 111 2.97 11.02 2.63
C ILE A 111 4.13 10.12 3.02
N ILE A 112 4.04 8.82 2.72
CA ILE A 112 5.09 7.85 3.04
C ILE A 112 6.40 8.21 2.33
N LEU A 113 6.34 8.62 1.06
CA LEU A 113 7.51 9.04 0.29
C LEU A 113 8.10 10.35 0.81
N VAL A 114 7.27 11.33 1.19
CA VAL A 114 7.72 12.60 1.78
C VAL A 114 8.44 12.33 3.10
N VAL A 115 7.86 11.52 3.99
CA VAL A 115 8.50 11.16 5.27
C VAL A 115 9.81 10.40 5.04
N GLY A 116 9.84 9.48 4.07
CA GLY A 116 11.07 8.81 3.67
C GLY A 116 12.12 9.77 3.11
N GLY A 117 11.72 10.74 2.31
CA GLY A 117 12.60 11.78 1.76
C GLY A 117 13.17 12.69 2.85
N VAL A 118 12.34 13.07 3.82
CA VAL A 118 12.77 13.85 4.99
C VAL A 118 13.77 13.07 5.84
N GLU A 119 13.47 11.81 6.19
CA GLU A 119 14.41 10.96 6.93
C GLU A 119 15.73 10.78 6.15
N TYR A 120 15.64 10.59 4.83
CA TYR A 120 16.82 10.46 3.97
C TYR A 120 17.69 11.72 4.00
N TYR A 121 17.07 12.89 3.90
CA TYR A 121 17.74 14.18 3.97
C TYR A 121 18.49 14.35 5.30
N PHE A 122 17.84 14.08 6.43
CA PHE A 122 18.50 14.19 7.75
C PHE A 122 19.65 13.20 7.94
N ARG A 123 19.60 12.01 7.32
CA ARG A 123 20.67 11.01 7.43
C ARG A 123 21.89 11.30 6.55
N HIS A 124 21.76 12.16 5.53
CA HIS A 124 22.80 12.45 4.53
C HIS A 124 23.13 13.94 4.40
N SER A 125 22.60 14.76 5.30
CA SER A 125 22.98 16.16 5.56
C SER A 125 24.13 16.22 6.57
#